data_AF-A0A351TMT1-F1
#
_entry.id   AF-A0A351TMT1-F1
#
_cell.length_a   1.000
_cell.length_b   1.000
_cell.length_c   1.000
_cell.angle_alpha   90.00
_cell.angle_beta   90.00
_cell.angle_gamma   90.00
#
_symmetry.space_group_name_H-M   'P 1'
#
loop_
_entity.id
_entity.type
_entity.pdbx_description
1 polymer ?
#
loop_
_entity_poly.entity_id
_entity_poly.type
_entity_poly.pdbx_seq_one_letter_code
_entity_poly.pdbx_strand_id
1 'polypeptide(L)'
;MEQLCIGDEEHAACQRVADAFSEIYSADLLVLDAGRYGFVKLQYFHPPFGYDEAGIFTTGRDLFNDLWNEWISLRLLALTKGTPLADLDYQDMFQCLPAEKQQEFMDKRNYFLDRSGITL
;
A
#
# COMPACT_ATOMS: atom_id res chain seq x y z
N MET A 1 22.67 -11.10 16.76
CA MET A 1 21.43 -10.72 16.07
C MET A 1 21.79 -9.49 15.26
N GLU A 2 22.03 -9.64 13.96
CA GLU A 2 22.26 -8.47 13.10
C GLU A 2 21.01 -7.60 13.20
N GLN A 3 21.20 -6.39 13.72
CA GLN A 3 20.13 -5.43 13.84
C GLN A 3 19.80 -5.00 12.41
N LEU A 4 18.60 -5.33 11.94
CA LEU A 4 18.12 -5.03 10.59
C LEU A 4 18.04 -3.50 10.44
N CYS A 5 19.14 -2.89 9.99
CA CYS A 5 19.22 -1.47 9.71
C CYS A 5 18.93 -1.26 8.22
N ILE A 6 17.95 -0.42 7.92
CA ILE A 6 17.73 0.03 6.54
C ILE A 6 18.93 0.86 6.06
N GLY A 7 19.38 0.64 4.83
CA GLY A 7 20.42 1.47 4.21
C GLY A 7 19.86 2.78 3.66
N ASP A 8 20.70 3.81 3.52
CA ASP A 8 20.28 5.15 3.08
C ASP A 8 19.54 5.14 1.72
N GLU A 9 19.97 4.28 0.79
CA GLU A 9 19.32 4.14 -0.53
C GLU A 9 17.89 3.58 -0.41
N GLU A 10 17.71 2.53 0.40
CA GLU A 10 16.40 1.95 0.66
C GLU A 10 15.52 2.87 1.50
N HIS A 11 16.10 3.61 2.46
CA HIS A 11 15.37 4.60 3.23
C HIS A 11 14.80 5.70 2.33
N ALA A 12 15.63 6.24 1.44
CA ALA A 12 15.19 7.21 0.44
C ALA A 12 14.16 6.61 -0.54
N ALA A 13 14.28 5.34 -0.91
CA ALA A 13 13.30 4.66 -1.76
C ALA A 13 11.95 4.50 -1.05
N CYS A 14 11.94 4.01 0.19
CA CYS A 14 10.73 3.91 1.01
C CYS A 14 10.06 5.26 1.22
N GLN A 15 10.82 6.35 1.46
CA GLN A 15 10.25 7.68 1.59
C GLN A 15 9.51 8.10 0.32
N ARG A 16 10.11 7.92 -0.86
CA ARG A 16 9.45 8.25 -2.14
C ARG A 16 8.20 7.41 -2.38
N VAL A 17 8.22 6.13 -1.98
CA VAL A 17 7.04 5.26 -2.04
C VAL A 17 5.95 5.76 -1.11
N ALA A 18 6.27 6.07 0.15
CA ALA A 18 5.31 6.63 1.09
C ALA A 18 4.68 7.92 0.56
N ASP A 19 5.51 8.84 0.04
CA ASP A 19 5.04 10.09 -0.55
C ASP A 19 4.13 9.86 -1.77
N ALA A 20 4.44 8.87 -2.62
CA ALA A 20 3.66 8.53 -3.80
C ALA A 20 2.24 8.03 -3.44
N PHE A 21 2.10 7.32 -2.33
CA PHE A 21 0.84 6.76 -1.83
C PHE A 21 0.14 7.65 -0.78
N SER A 22 0.62 8.88 -0.56
CA SER A 22 0.01 9.80 0.42
C SER A 22 -1.51 10.03 0.25
N GLU A 23 -2.07 9.75 -0.93
CA GLU A 23 -3.52 9.83 -1.18
C GLU A 23 -4.37 8.81 -0.42
N ILE A 24 -3.79 7.70 0.06
CA ILE A 24 -4.54 6.69 0.85
C ILE A 24 -4.43 6.92 2.35
N TYR A 25 -3.64 7.90 2.78
CA TYR A 25 -3.44 8.14 4.21
C TYR A 25 -4.69 8.76 4.85
N SER A 26 -5.02 8.25 6.02
CA SER A 26 -6.14 8.69 6.84
C SER A 26 -5.82 8.45 8.32
N ALA A 27 -6.77 8.67 9.23
CA ALA A 27 -6.57 8.26 10.62
C ALA A 27 -6.39 6.74 10.75
N ASP A 28 -6.96 5.95 9.83
CA ASP A 28 -6.96 4.48 9.89
C ASP A 28 -5.81 3.83 9.10
N LEU A 29 -5.05 4.59 8.31
CA LEU A 29 -3.92 4.08 7.54
C LEU A 29 -2.86 5.16 7.36
N LEU A 30 -1.65 4.92 7.85
CA LEU A 30 -0.50 5.82 7.69
C LEU A 30 0.78 5.02 7.61
N VAL A 31 1.77 5.61 6.96
CA VAL A 31 3.15 5.12 6.97
C VAL A 31 4.04 6.17 7.61
N LEU A 32 4.85 5.76 8.58
CA LEU A 32 5.76 6.63 9.33
C LEU A 32 7.20 6.17 9.19
N ASP A 33 8.12 7.13 9.09
CA ASP A 33 9.56 6.86 9.14
C ASP A 33 9.98 6.51 10.59
N ALA A 34 10.50 5.29 10.78
CA ALA A 34 11.05 4.80 12.04
C ALA A 34 12.59 4.86 12.08
N GLY A 35 13.19 5.69 11.23
CA GLY A 35 14.62 5.90 11.09
C GLY A 35 15.32 4.64 10.63
N ARG A 36 16.37 4.24 11.38
CA ARG A 36 17.18 3.06 11.04
C ARG A 36 16.39 1.74 10.99
N TYR A 37 15.18 1.70 11.54
CA TYR A 37 14.34 0.50 11.54
C TYR A 37 13.41 0.41 10.32
N GLY A 38 13.49 1.36 9.39
CA GLY A 38 12.65 1.41 8.18
C GLY A 38 11.38 2.20 8.37
N PHE A 39 10.33 1.81 7.66
CA PHE A 39 9.03 2.49 7.66
C PHE A 39 7.96 1.61 8.28
N VAL A 40 7.09 2.19 9.10
CA VAL A 40 6.01 1.48 9.79
C VAL A 40 4.69 1.87 9.14
N LYS A 41 4.00 0.91 8.52
CA LYS A 41 2.58 1.05 8.17
C LYS A 41 1.75 0.73 9.41
N LEU A 42 0.83 1.62 9.76
CA LEU A 42 -0.13 1.44 10.86
C LEU A 42 -1.53 1.38 10.27
N GLN A 43 -2.36 0.44 10.73
CA GLN A 43 -3.72 0.23 10.23
C GLN A 43 -4.74 0.00 11.33
N TYR A 44 -5.99 0.38 11.04
CA TYR A 44 -7.18 0.22 11.88
C TYR A 44 -7.04 0.97 13.21
N PHE A 45 -7.24 2.30 13.16
CA PHE A 45 -7.14 3.10 14.36
C PHE A 45 -8.40 2.96 15.21
N HIS A 46 -8.23 2.43 16.41
CA HIS A 46 -9.29 2.20 17.37
C HIS A 46 -9.06 3.04 18.64
N PRO A 47 -9.65 4.24 18.77
CA PRO A 47 -9.54 5.04 19.98
C PRO A 47 -10.17 4.35 21.20
N PRO A 48 -9.55 4.43 22.40
CA PRO A 48 -8.25 5.03 22.73
C PRO A 48 -7.04 4.07 22.60
N PHE A 49 -7.23 2.89 22.03
CA PHE A 49 -6.30 1.75 22.08
C PHE A 49 -5.17 1.80 21.05
N GLY A 50 -5.25 2.65 20.03
CA GLY A 50 -4.20 2.81 19.02
C GLY A 50 -4.53 2.10 17.71
N TYR A 51 -3.52 1.57 17.03
CA TYR A 51 -3.69 0.80 15.79
C TYR A 51 -3.70 -0.69 16.08
N ASP A 52 -4.59 -1.44 15.44
CA ASP A 52 -4.66 -2.90 15.60
C ASP A 52 -3.53 -3.60 14.84
N GLU A 53 -3.02 -2.99 13.77
CA GLU A 53 -1.99 -3.58 12.91
C GLU A 53 -0.80 -2.64 12.70
N ALA A 54 0.40 -3.23 12.69
CA ALA A 54 1.65 -2.55 12.39
C ALA A 54 2.57 -3.46 11.54
N GLY A 55 3.04 -2.96 10.41
CA GLY A 55 3.99 -3.65 9.53
C GLY A 55 5.27 -2.83 9.35
N ILE A 56 6.44 -3.47 9.42
CA ILE A 56 7.74 -2.81 9.22
C ILE A 56 8.28 -3.16 7.82
N PHE A 57 8.73 -2.14 7.11
CA PHE A 57 9.29 -2.26 5.77
C PHE A 57 10.69 -1.65 5.72
N THR A 58 11.65 -2.44 5.25
CA THR A 58 13.05 -2.00 5.06
C THR A 58 13.45 -1.91 3.59
N THR A 59 12.53 -2.16 2.66
CA THR A 59 12.78 -1.99 1.23
C THR A 59 11.64 -1.23 0.56
N GLY A 60 11.98 -0.39 -0.43
CA GLY A 60 10.99 0.38 -1.19
C GLY A 60 10.06 -0.54 -1.99
N ARG A 61 10.58 -1.67 -2.48
CA ARG A 61 9.80 -2.69 -3.20
C ARG A 61 8.72 -3.32 -2.33
N ASP A 62 9.06 -3.72 -1.10
CA ASP A 62 8.09 -4.38 -0.22
C ASP A 62 7.01 -3.39 0.22
N LEU A 63 7.40 -2.17 0.59
CA LEU A 63 6.46 -1.09 0.93
C LEU A 63 5.54 -0.77 -0.25
N PHE A 64 6.07 -0.72 -1.47
CA PHE A 64 5.26 -0.43 -2.66
C PHE A 64 4.23 -1.52 -2.92
N ASN A 65 4.65 -2.78 -2.89
CA ASN A 65 3.74 -3.90 -3.18
C ASN A 65 2.62 -3.97 -2.12
N ASP A 66 2.97 -3.72 -0.86
CA ASP A 66 2.00 -3.66 0.23
C ASP A 66 1.00 -2.51 0.04
N LEU A 67 1.46 -1.28 -0.17
CA LEU A 67 0.56 -0.12 -0.37
C LEU A 67 -0.25 -0.22 -1.66
N TRP A 68 0.29 -0.84 -2.71
CA TRP A 68 -0.44 -1.13 -3.94
C TRP A 68 -1.60 -2.11 -3.67
N ASN A 69 -1.34 -3.17 -2.88
CA ASN A 69 -2.36 -4.13 -2.50
C ASN A 69 -3.46 -3.45 -1.65
N GLU A 70 -3.09 -2.56 -0.73
CA GLU A 70 -4.08 -1.78 0.04
C GLU A 70 -4.94 -0.89 -0.87
N TRP A 71 -4.28 -0.16 -1.77
CA TRP A 71 -4.96 0.73 -2.70
C TRP A 71 -5.97 -0.03 -3.57
N ILE A 72 -5.56 -1.14 -4.18
CA ILE A 72 -6.42 -1.91 -5.06
C ILE A 72 -7.55 -2.61 -4.29
N SER A 73 -7.27 -3.19 -3.12
CA SER A 73 -8.29 -3.86 -2.29
C SER A 73 -9.39 -2.91 -1.85
N LEU A 74 -9.05 -1.71 -1.37
CA LEU A 74 -10.05 -0.70 -0.98
C LEU A 74 -10.94 -0.28 -2.16
N ARG A 75 -10.36 -0.18 -3.36
CA ARG A 75 -11.11 0.17 -4.58
C ARG A 75 -12.00 -0.96 -5.05
N LEU A 76 -11.50 -2.19 -5.04
CA LEU A 76 -12.28 -3.38 -5.39
C LEU A 76 -13.48 -3.54 -4.45
N LEU A 77 -13.25 -3.48 -3.14
CA LEU A 77 -14.33 -3.54 -2.14
C LEU A 77 -15.38 -2.45 -2.37
N ALA A 78 -14.97 -1.22 -2.68
CA ALA A 78 -15.90 -0.13 -2.95
C ALA A 78 -16.73 -0.38 -4.23
N LEU A 79 -16.13 -0.92 -5.29
CA LEU A 79 -16.80 -1.20 -6.56
C LEU A 79 -17.74 -2.40 -6.49
N THR A 80 -17.37 -3.45 -5.76
CA THR A 80 -18.14 -4.70 -5.68
C THR A 80 -19.18 -4.68 -4.56
N LYS A 81 -19.16 -3.67 -3.69
CA LYS A 81 -20.09 -3.52 -2.56
C LYS A 81 -21.56 -3.69 -3.00
N GLY A 82 -22.24 -4.66 -2.39
CA GLY A 82 -23.66 -4.93 -2.66
C GLY A 82 -23.93 -5.72 -3.95
N THR A 83 -22.87 -6.22 -4.60
CA THR A 83 -22.96 -7.13 -5.75
C THR A 83 -22.51 -8.54 -5.35
N PRO A 84 -22.84 -9.58 -6.13
CA PRO A 84 -22.31 -10.94 -5.88
C PRO A 84 -20.78 -11.05 -5.95
N LEU A 85 -20.10 -10.07 -6.54
CA LEU A 85 -18.64 -10.05 -6.62
C LEU A 85 -17.98 -9.77 -5.26
N ALA A 86 -18.72 -9.25 -4.27
CA ALA A 86 -18.16 -8.92 -2.95
C ALA A 86 -17.67 -10.15 -2.17
N ASP A 87 -18.13 -11.35 -2.53
CA ASP A 87 -17.75 -12.62 -1.88
C ASP A 87 -16.53 -13.29 -2.54
N LEU A 88 -16.02 -12.74 -3.65
CA LEU A 88 -14.83 -13.24 -4.34
C LEU A 88 -13.56 -12.79 -3.64
N ASP A 89 -12.44 -13.47 -3.91
CA ASP A 89 -11.13 -12.92 -3.53
C ASP A 89 -10.76 -11.71 -4.41
N TYR A 90 -9.80 -10.91 -3.98
CA TYR A 90 -9.44 -9.68 -4.70
C TYR A 90 -8.93 -9.92 -6.12
N GLN A 91 -8.29 -11.07 -6.38
CA GLN A 91 -7.80 -11.39 -7.71
C GLN A 91 -8.97 -11.69 -8.64
N ASP A 92 -9.92 -12.49 -8.19
CA ASP A 92 -11.13 -12.84 -8.93
C ASP A 92 -12.04 -11.61 -9.11
N MET A 93 -12.16 -10.75 -8.09
CA MET A 93 -12.85 -9.46 -8.21
C MET A 93 -12.24 -8.60 -9.33
N PHE A 94 -10.91 -8.51 -9.38
CA PHE A 94 -10.20 -7.72 -10.39
C PHE A 94 -10.40 -8.29 -11.80
N GLN A 95 -10.28 -9.61 -11.98
CA GLN A 95 -10.55 -10.27 -13.26
C GLN A 95 -12.03 -10.12 -13.69
N CYS A 96 -12.92 -10.00 -12.71
CA CYS A 96 -14.32 -9.59 -12.79
C CYS A 96 -14.58 -8.31 -13.61
N LEU A 97 -13.67 -7.35 -13.52
CA LEU A 97 -13.90 -5.99 -14.00
C LEU A 97 -13.84 -5.90 -15.53
N PRO A 98 -14.57 -4.94 -16.14
CA PRO A 98 -14.36 -4.60 -17.55
C PRO A 98 -12.89 -4.27 -17.84
N ALA A 99 -12.41 -4.61 -19.04
CA ALA A 99 -11.01 -4.40 -19.43
C ALA A 99 -10.54 -2.94 -19.26
N GLU A 100 -11.43 -1.98 -19.53
CA GLU A 100 -11.19 -0.55 -19.33
C GLU A 100 -10.86 -0.22 -17.87
N LYS A 101 -11.57 -0.84 -16.92
CA LYS A 101 -11.34 -0.65 -15.47
C LYS A 101 -10.09 -1.36 -14.98
N GLN A 102 -9.80 -2.55 -15.51
CA GLN A 102 -8.54 -3.23 -15.22
C GLN A 102 -7.35 -2.36 -15.68
N GLN A 103 -7.45 -1.77 -16.88
CA GLN A 103 -6.43 -0.87 -17.41
C GLN A 103 -6.28 0.40 -16.57
N GLU A 104 -7.38 1.03 -16.15
CA GLU A 104 -7.34 2.22 -15.26
C GLU A 104 -6.56 1.94 -13.97
N PHE A 105 -6.72 0.75 -13.38
CA PHE A 105 -5.96 0.35 -12.19
C PHE A 105 -4.48 0.14 -12.52
N MET A 106 -4.16 -0.52 -13.62
CA MET A 106 -2.76 -0.71 -14.02
C MET A 106 -2.06 0.60 -14.38
N ASP A 107 -2.78 1.54 -15.00
CA ASP A 107 -2.29 2.89 -15.27
C ASP A 107 -2.02 3.64 -13.95
N LYS A 108 -2.90 3.48 -12.96
CA LYS A 108 -2.68 4.04 -11.62
C LYS A 108 -1.49 3.41 -10.90
N ARG A 109 -1.27 2.10 -11.06
CA ARG A 109 -0.06 1.42 -10.55
C ARG A 109 1.21 2.01 -11.17
N ASN A 110 1.20 2.22 -12.48
CA ASN A 110 2.32 2.85 -13.19
C ASN A 110 2.54 4.29 -12.73
N TYR A 111 1.47 5.06 -12.52
CA TYR A 111 1.57 6.39 -11.93
C TYR A 111 2.27 6.38 -10.56
N PHE A 112 1.97 5.41 -9.69
CA PHE A 112 2.68 5.28 -8.41
C PHE A 112 4.14 4.88 -8.58
N LEU A 113 4.46 4.00 -9.53
CA LEU A 113 5.84 3.63 -9.85
C LEU A 113 6.65 4.82 -10.33
N ASP A 114 6.12 5.57 -11.30
CA ASP A 114 6.77 6.77 -11.84
C ASP A 114 6.98 7.83 -10.75
N ARG A 115 5.98 8.01 -9.87
CA ARG A 115 6.05 8.99 -8.79
C ARG A 115 7.04 8.60 -7.68
N SER A 116 7.18 7.31 -7.39
CA SER A 116 8.12 6.81 -6.39
C SER A 116 9.54 6.64 -6.95
N GLY A 117 9.69 6.52 -8.26
CA GLY A 117 10.98 6.34 -8.93
C GLY A 117 11.69 5.05 -8.52
N ILE A 118 10.93 3.99 -8.21
CA ILE A 118 11.48 2.66 -7.90
C ILE A 118 11.26 1.70 -9.09
N THR A 119 12.06 0.64 -9.14
CA THR A 119 11.90 -0.47 -10.08
C THR A 119 11.52 -1.73 -9.31
N LEU A 120 10.47 -2.42 -9.74
CA LEU A 120 9.99 -3.67 -9.13
C LEU A 120 10.59 -4.92 -9.79
#